data_AF-A0A9D5VN98-F1
#
_entry.id   AF-A0A9D5VN98-F1
#
_cell.length_a   1.000
_cell.length_b   1.000
_cell.length_c   1.000
_cell.angle_alpha   90.00
_cell.angle_beta   90.00
_cell.angle_gamma   90.00
#
_symmetry.space_group_name_H-M   'P 1'
#
loop_
_entity.id
_entity.type
_entity.pdbx_description
1 polymer ?
#
loop_
_entity_poly.entity_id
_entity_poly.type
_entity_poly.pdbx_seq_one_letter_code
_entity_poly.pdbx_strand_id
1 'polypeptide(L)'
;MLPSDHNKTIDNTANVSSLVIVSLKKRVGELRATNSKIPSSLKLQILEATSGMSCKEVGKLMQINKSTVSRWRKQVASVSEVEPSPLKSETATVAVTNFTIATAATPLQRWSATLFTALLVMVSTLLLVAEAKLFYARDSNASLALAKAIILEVSVLYLSFSVGHSFAEKMIKTVMLTILIAYSAYTVSGSLIASAGQSKALERSLVSEMELLKQELATKEQKIQTYLEMDRVSMASKLEREKGELFARLTKLQDQQRVIVPSLMGEGNLYSLVLFRILLLAMNVLLTHRLRDLHFGSLRPSPVDHDLLLQKQAIRPLLA
;
A
#
# COMPACT_ATOMS: atom_id res chain seq x y z
N MET A 1 9.73 37.26 49.32
CA MET A 1 10.65 37.38 48.17
C MET A 1 10.36 36.24 47.21
N LEU A 2 9.56 36.48 46.18
CA LEU A 2 9.27 35.51 45.11
C LEU A 2 10.18 35.86 43.92
N PRO A 3 10.90 34.88 43.32
CA PRO A 3 11.75 35.15 42.18
C PRO A 3 10.90 35.41 40.94
N SER A 4 11.27 36.46 40.20
CA SER A 4 10.62 36.93 38.96
C SER A 4 10.86 35.94 37.82
N ASP A 5 9.77 35.38 37.27
CA ASP A 5 9.72 34.45 36.13
C ASP A 5 9.90 35.13 34.74
N HIS A 6 10.25 36.42 34.69
CA HIS A 6 10.37 37.14 33.42
C HIS A 6 11.55 36.74 32.53
N ASN A 7 12.49 35.92 33.02
CA ASN A 7 13.68 35.56 32.24
C ASN A 7 13.48 34.35 31.31
N LYS A 8 12.47 33.48 31.53
CA LYS A 8 12.27 32.26 30.70
C LYS A 8 11.57 32.51 29.37
N THR A 9 10.76 33.56 29.27
CA THR A 9 9.97 33.84 28.06
C THR A 9 10.85 34.41 26.94
N ILE A 10 11.88 35.18 27.28
CA ILE A 10 12.79 35.81 26.31
C ILE A 10 13.64 34.74 25.61
N ASP A 11 14.17 33.76 26.35
CA ASP A 11 14.99 32.68 25.80
C ASP A 11 14.22 31.77 24.82
N ASN A 12 12.92 31.56 25.04
CA ASN A 12 12.08 30.78 24.14
C ASN A 12 11.78 31.52 22.81
N THR A 13 11.59 32.84 22.84
CA THR A 13 11.33 33.64 21.61
C THR A 13 12.56 33.74 20.71
N ALA A 14 13.77 33.79 21.28
CA ALA A 14 15.02 33.75 20.53
C ALA A 14 15.23 32.39 19.85
N ASN A 15 14.88 31.29 20.54
CA ASN A 15 14.97 29.94 20.00
C ASN A 15 14.01 29.71 18.82
N VAL A 16 12.75 30.16 18.92
CA VAL A 16 11.76 30.02 17.84
C VAL A 16 12.17 30.83 16.60
N SER A 17 12.67 32.06 16.79
CA SER A 17 13.14 32.91 15.71
C SER A 17 14.32 32.30 14.96
N SER A 18 15.23 31.61 15.66
CA SER A 18 16.37 30.92 15.04
C SER A 18 15.94 29.74 14.15
N LEU A 19 14.94 28.96 14.58
CA LEU A 19 14.44 27.81 13.82
C LEU A 19 13.71 28.24 12.53
N VAL A 20 12.92 29.31 12.61
CA VAL A 20 12.25 29.90 11.43
C VAL A 20 13.28 30.40 10.42
N ILE A 21 14.32 31.10 10.87
CA ILE A 21 15.40 31.59 10.01
C ILE A 21 16.13 30.44 9.30
N VAL A 22 16.41 29.33 10.00
CA VAL A 22 17.06 28.15 9.42
C VAL A 22 16.19 27.52 8.33
N SER A 23 14.89 27.39 8.57
CA SER A 23 13.93 26.87 7.59
C SER A 23 13.85 27.75 6.33
N LEU A 24 13.75 29.07 6.52
CA LEU A 24 13.71 30.05 5.42
C LEU A 24 15.00 30.01 4.60
N LYS A 25 16.17 29.91 5.26
CA LYS A 25 17.47 29.80 4.60
C LYS A 25 17.55 28.55 3.71
N LYS A 26 17.07 27.41 4.21
CA LYS A 26 17.03 26.15 3.44
C LYS A 26 16.18 26.31 2.17
N ARG A 27 14.98 26.87 2.31
CA ARG A 27 14.04 27.06 1.19
C ARG A 27 14.56 28.04 0.13
N VAL A 28 15.29 29.08 0.55
CA VAL A 28 15.99 29.99 -0.37
C VAL A 28 17.12 29.25 -1.12
N GLY A 29 17.85 28.37 -0.45
CA GLY A 29 18.88 27.53 -1.06
C GLY A 29 18.32 26.60 -2.14
N GLU A 30 17.21 25.92 -1.87
CA GLU A 30 16.52 25.02 -2.82
C GLU A 30 16.02 25.76 -4.07
N LEU A 31 15.44 26.95 -3.89
CA LEU A 31 14.99 27.78 -5.03
C LEU A 31 16.17 28.26 -5.88
N ARG A 32 17.32 28.52 -5.27
CA ARG A 32 18.53 28.91 -6.01
C ARG A 32 19.16 27.76 -6.76
N ALA A 33 19.20 26.57 -6.15
CA ALA A 33 19.70 25.36 -6.82
C ALA A 33 18.92 25.04 -8.10
N THR A 34 17.65 25.44 -8.16
CA THR A 34 16.77 25.26 -9.33
C THR A 34 16.71 26.49 -10.25
N ASN A 35 17.51 27.54 -10.03
CA ASN A 35 17.43 28.84 -10.72
C ASN A 35 16.02 29.47 -10.71
N SER A 36 15.20 29.11 -9.73
CA SER A 36 13.83 29.60 -9.60
C SER A 36 13.79 30.99 -8.98
N LYS A 37 12.85 31.83 -9.45
CA LYS A 37 12.61 33.15 -8.89
C LYS A 37 12.03 33.04 -7.47
N ILE A 38 12.60 33.78 -6.52
CA ILE A 38 12.08 33.83 -5.14
C ILE A 38 10.70 34.50 -5.14
N PRO A 39 9.64 33.81 -4.66
CA PRO A 39 8.28 34.34 -4.65
C PRO A 39 8.12 35.48 -3.64
N SER A 40 7.21 36.41 -3.90
CA SER A 40 7.00 37.60 -3.07
C SER A 40 6.59 37.28 -1.62
N SER A 41 5.83 36.21 -1.42
CA SER A 41 5.46 35.71 -0.08
C SER A 41 6.67 35.31 0.75
N LEU A 42 7.66 34.64 0.15
CA LEU A 42 8.88 34.25 0.84
C LEU A 42 9.76 35.45 1.16
N LYS A 43 9.77 36.48 0.30
CA LYS A 43 10.47 37.74 0.58
C LYS A 43 9.90 38.43 1.82
N LEU A 44 8.57 38.47 1.95
CA LEU A 44 7.89 39.04 3.12
C LEU A 44 8.26 38.29 4.39
N GLN A 45 8.16 36.96 4.39
CA GLN A 45 8.53 36.13 5.54
C GLN A 45 9.99 36.33 5.96
N ILE A 46 10.92 36.44 5.00
CA ILE A 46 12.32 36.74 5.30
C ILE A 46 12.46 38.11 5.95
N LEU A 47 11.78 39.14 5.42
CA LEU A 47 11.88 40.49 5.96
C LEU A 47 11.25 40.63 7.35
N GLU A 48 10.17 39.91 7.60
CA GLU A 48 9.49 39.86 8.90
C GLU A 48 10.34 39.10 9.92
N ALA A 49 10.81 37.90 9.59
CA ALA A 49 11.69 37.11 10.47
C ALA A 49 13.05 37.78 10.73
N THR A 50 13.40 38.81 9.96
CA THR A 50 14.63 39.58 10.12
C THR A 50 14.37 41.07 10.42
N SER A 51 13.18 41.39 10.94
CA SER A 51 12.83 42.73 11.41
C SER A 51 13.78 43.13 12.55
N GLY A 52 14.72 44.03 12.27
CA GLY A 52 15.78 44.43 13.21
C GLY A 52 17.20 44.18 12.69
N MET A 53 17.37 43.31 11.70
CA MET A 53 18.67 43.11 11.05
C MET A 53 18.92 44.15 9.96
N SER A 54 20.19 44.52 9.74
CA SER A 54 20.59 45.34 8.60
C SER A 54 20.49 44.55 7.28
N CYS A 55 20.30 45.25 6.15
CA CYS A 55 20.29 44.59 4.82
C CYS A 55 21.57 43.79 4.53
N LYS A 56 22.71 44.20 5.12
CA LYS A 56 24.00 43.51 4.98
C LYS A 56 23.98 42.16 5.71
N GLU A 57 23.44 42.12 6.92
CA GLU A 57 23.34 40.90 7.72
C GLU A 57 22.33 39.91 7.13
N VAL A 58 21.15 40.39 6.71
CA VAL A 58 20.15 39.56 6.02
C VAL A 58 20.73 38.97 4.73
N GLY A 59 21.46 39.79 3.96
CA GLY A 59 22.15 39.33 2.76
C GLY A 59 23.18 38.24 3.04
N LYS A 60 24.01 38.39 4.08
CA LYS A 60 24.98 37.36 4.49
C LYS A 60 24.28 36.07 4.97
N LEU A 61 23.23 36.22 5.78
CA LEU A 61 22.47 35.12 6.36
C LEU A 61 21.79 34.25 5.30
N MET A 62 21.12 34.89 4.33
CA MET A 62 20.37 34.24 3.26
C MET A 62 21.20 34.01 1.98
N GLN A 63 22.48 34.39 1.99
CA GLN A 63 23.37 34.41 0.81
C GLN A 63 22.83 35.24 -0.36
N ILE A 64 22.09 36.32 -0.08
CA ILE A 64 21.48 37.21 -1.07
C ILE A 64 22.27 38.52 -1.16
N ASN A 65 22.41 39.08 -2.37
CA ASN A 65 23.05 40.38 -2.53
C ASN A 65 22.27 41.47 -1.75
N LYS A 66 22.99 42.32 -1.01
CA LYS A 66 22.43 43.44 -0.22
C LYS A 66 21.49 44.31 -1.05
N SER A 67 21.83 44.57 -2.32
CA SER A 67 21.00 45.38 -3.23
C SER A 67 19.62 44.75 -3.47
N THR A 68 19.54 43.43 -3.59
CA THR A 68 18.29 42.68 -3.74
C THR A 68 17.42 42.78 -2.50
N VAL A 69 18.02 42.62 -1.30
CA VAL A 69 17.29 42.76 -0.03
C VAL A 69 16.77 44.19 0.15
N SER A 70 17.58 45.21 -0.21
CA SER A 70 17.16 46.61 -0.17
C SER A 70 15.97 46.88 -1.11
N ARG A 71 15.97 46.31 -2.32
CA ARG A 71 14.83 46.42 -3.24
C ARG A 71 13.57 45.79 -2.66
N TRP A 72 13.68 44.64 -2.00
CA TRP A 72 12.52 44.00 -1.36
C TRP A 72 11.93 44.86 -0.26
N ARG A 73 12.76 45.45 0.61
CA ARG A 73 12.26 46.37 1.66
C ARG A 73 11.53 47.57 1.07
N LYS A 74 12.05 48.18 0.01
CA LYS A 74 11.39 49.30 -0.69
C LYS A 74 10.04 48.88 -1.28
N GLN A 75 9.97 47.70 -1.90
CA GLN A 75 8.73 47.15 -2.46
C GLN A 75 7.66 46.89 -1.40
N VAL A 76 8.06 46.44 -0.21
CA VAL A 76 7.13 46.20 0.89
C VAL A 76 6.68 47.52 1.54
N ALA A 77 7.60 48.47 1.70
CA ALA A 77 7.29 49.80 2.22
C ALA A 77 6.27 50.54 1.32
N SER A 78 6.43 50.48 0.00
CA SER A 78 5.48 51.10 -0.94
C SER A 78 4.08 50.46 -0.95
N VAL A 79 3.95 49.23 -0.43
CA VAL A 79 2.64 48.56 -0.30
C VAL A 79 1.95 48.93 1.02
N SER A 80 2.70 49.41 2.01
CA SER A 80 2.18 49.81 3.32
C SER A 80 1.67 51.26 3.39
N GLU A 81 1.88 52.08 2.35
CA GLU A 81 1.48 53.51 2.32
C GLU A 81 0.07 53.77 1.76
N VAL A 82 -0.74 52.73 1.52
CA VAL A 82 -2.16 52.89 1.16
C VAL A 82 -3.01 52.96 2.45
N GLU A 83 -3.22 54.19 2.92
CA GLU A 83 -4.20 54.72 3.89
C GLU A 83 -4.62 53.89 5.14
N PRO A 84 -4.43 54.42 6.37
CA PRO A 84 -4.97 53.84 7.59
C PRO A 84 -6.39 54.37 7.89
N SER A 85 -7.39 53.49 7.88
CA SER A 85 -8.68 53.75 8.54
C SER A 85 -8.55 53.52 10.06
N PRO A 86 -9.09 54.40 10.92
CA PRO A 86 -8.90 54.30 12.36
C PRO A 86 -10.02 53.46 12.98
N LEU A 87 -9.76 52.19 13.30
CA LEU A 87 -10.58 51.44 14.23
C LEU A 87 -9.76 50.34 14.92
N LYS A 88 -9.55 50.58 16.21
CA LYS A 88 -9.24 49.65 17.30
C LYS A 88 -8.00 48.76 17.16
N SER A 89 -7.10 48.98 18.11
CA SER A 89 -6.03 48.10 18.54
C SER A 89 -6.52 46.66 18.77
N GLU A 90 -6.35 45.82 17.77
CA GLU A 90 -6.16 44.38 17.97
C GLU A 90 -4.80 44.03 17.40
N THR A 91 -3.93 43.59 18.29
CA THR A 91 -2.63 43.00 18.02
C THR A 91 -2.73 42.00 16.88
N ALA A 92 -2.29 42.41 15.68
CA ALA A 92 -2.07 41.54 14.55
C ALA A 92 -0.87 40.63 14.86
N THR A 93 -1.11 39.56 15.61
CA THR A 93 -0.31 38.36 15.55
C THR A 93 -0.43 37.83 14.13
N VAL A 94 0.52 38.21 13.28
CA VAL A 94 0.68 37.68 11.93
C VAL A 94 0.85 36.18 12.06
N ALA A 95 -0.25 35.47 11.84
CA ALA A 95 -0.27 34.03 11.71
C ALA A 95 0.68 33.70 10.56
N VAL A 96 1.85 33.19 10.92
CA VAL A 96 2.76 32.47 10.03
C VAL A 96 2.01 31.22 9.59
N THR A 97 1.09 31.39 8.64
CA THR A 97 0.48 30.29 7.91
C THR A 97 1.60 29.72 7.04
N ASN A 98 2.21 28.65 7.54
CA ASN A 98 3.04 27.76 6.78
C ASN A 98 2.21 27.26 5.60
N PHE A 99 2.32 27.97 4.47
CA PHE A 99 1.83 27.52 3.18
C PHE A 99 2.81 26.44 2.67
N THR A 100 2.68 25.25 3.24
CA THR A 100 2.90 24.02 2.48
C THR A 100 1.91 24.10 1.33
N ILE A 101 2.41 24.11 0.10
CA ILE A 101 1.58 23.94 -1.09
C ILE A 101 1.10 22.48 -1.06
N ALA A 102 0.12 22.18 -0.22
CA ALA A 102 -0.87 21.19 -0.53
C ALA A 102 -1.74 21.88 -1.58
N THR A 103 -1.59 21.50 -2.85
CA THR A 103 -2.59 21.81 -3.87
C THR A 103 -3.95 21.47 -3.27
N ALA A 104 -4.72 22.50 -2.93
CA ALA A 104 -6.03 22.35 -2.36
C ALA A 104 -6.94 21.81 -3.47
N ALA A 105 -6.90 20.50 -3.68
CA ALA A 105 -7.87 19.80 -4.50
C ALA A 105 -9.25 20.25 -4.03
N THR A 106 -10.09 20.70 -4.97
CA THR A 106 -11.44 21.16 -4.67
C THR A 106 -12.17 20.07 -3.88
N PRO A 107 -13.12 20.41 -2.99
CA PRO A 107 -13.85 19.40 -2.22
C PRO A 107 -14.42 18.32 -3.14
N LEU A 108 -14.92 18.70 -4.32
CA LEU A 108 -15.41 17.78 -5.36
C LEU A 108 -14.35 16.77 -5.84
N GLN A 109 -13.12 17.23 -6.10
CA GLN A 109 -12.01 16.37 -6.52
C GLN A 109 -11.54 15.42 -5.40
N ARG A 110 -11.70 15.82 -4.13
CA ARG A 110 -11.43 14.94 -2.98
C ARG A 110 -12.51 13.88 -2.83
N TRP A 111 -13.79 14.23 -2.97
CA TRP A 111 -14.89 13.27 -2.94
C TRP A 111 -14.78 12.23 -4.05
N SER A 112 -14.43 12.63 -5.27
CA SER A 112 -14.20 11.70 -6.37
C SER A 112 -13.02 10.76 -6.10
N ALA A 113 -11.93 11.26 -5.51
CA ALA A 113 -10.77 10.45 -5.13
C ALA A 113 -11.12 9.43 -4.02
N THR A 114 -11.91 9.83 -3.02
CA THR A 114 -12.38 8.93 -1.95
C THR A 114 -13.30 7.85 -2.50
N LEU A 115 -14.28 8.21 -3.33
CA LEU A 115 -15.19 7.24 -3.95
C LEU A 115 -14.46 6.24 -4.85
N PHE A 116 -13.53 6.73 -5.67
CA PHE A 116 -12.71 5.88 -6.53
C PHE A 116 -11.84 4.91 -5.71
N THR A 117 -11.21 5.40 -4.64
CA THR A 117 -10.39 4.57 -3.74
C THR A 117 -11.23 3.54 -3.00
N ALA A 118 -12.44 3.91 -2.53
CA ALA A 118 -13.36 2.98 -1.88
C ALA A 118 -13.86 1.88 -2.84
N LEU A 119 -14.16 2.25 -4.09
CA LEU A 119 -14.53 1.30 -5.13
C LEU A 119 -13.39 0.30 -5.40
N LEU A 120 -12.15 0.78 -5.50
CA LEU A 120 -10.98 -0.08 -5.68
C LEU A 120 -10.79 -1.06 -4.52
N VAL A 121 -10.96 -0.60 -3.27
CA VAL A 121 -10.91 -1.49 -2.10
C VAL A 121 -12.01 -2.55 -2.19
N MET A 122 -13.25 -2.17 -2.49
CA MET A 122 -14.35 -3.14 -2.64
C MET A 122 -14.07 -4.19 -3.73
N VAL A 123 -13.66 -3.76 -4.92
CA VAL A 123 -13.37 -4.68 -6.05
C VAL A 123 -12.24 -5.64 -5.67
N SER A 124 -11.19 -5.13 -5.05
CA SER A 124 -10.04 -5.93 -4.63
C SER A 124 -10.41 -6.93 -3.53
N THR A 125 -11.25 -6.54 -2.57
CA THR A 125 -11.76 -7.46 -1.54
C THR A 125 -12.68 -8.52 -2.13
N LEU A 126 -13.54 -8.18 -3.09
CA LEU A 126 -14.38 -9.16 -3.79
C LEU A 126 -13.55 -10.19 -4.55
N LEU A 127 -12.47 -9.77 -5.21
CA LEU A 127 -11.52 -10.66 -5.88
C LEU A 127 -10.83 -11.60 -4.87
N LEU A 128 -10.35 -11.06 -3.74
CA LEU A 128 -9.73 -11.85 -2.67
C LEU A 128 -10.71 -12.87 -2.07
N VAL A 129 -11.97 -12.49 -1.84
CA VAL A 129 -13.02 -13.40 -1.33
C VAL A 129 -13.37 -14.47 -2.36
N ALA A 130 -13.45 -14.14 -3.65
CA ALA A 130 -13.73 -15.10 -4.71
C ALA A 130 -12.62 -16.16 -4.81
N GLU A 131 -11.36 -15.74 -4.76
CA GLU A 131 -10.21 -16.65 -4.73
C GLU A 131 -10.16 -17.48 -3.44
N ALA A 132 -10.41 -16.86 -2.28
CA ALA A 132 -10.45 -17.55 -1.01
C ALA A 132 -11.60 -18.57 -0.91
N LYS A 133 -12.76 -18.31 -1.54
CA LYS A 133 -13.86 -19.26 -1.64
C LYS A 133 -13.47 -20.50 -2.44
N LEU A 134 -12.89 -20.31 -3.63
CA LEU A 134 -12.37 -21.39 -4.47
C LEU A 134 -11.36 -22.26 -3.71
N PHE A 135 -10.57 -21.62 -2.86
CA PHE A 135 -9.58 -22.27 -2.01
C PHE A 135 -10.20 -23.10 -0.87
N TYR A 136 -11.04 -22.50 -0.02
CA TYR A 136 -11.59 -23.21 1.14
C TYR A 136 -12.65 -24.26 0.78
N ALA A 137 -13.23 -24.19 -0.42
CA ALA A 137 -14.20 -25.16 -0.91
C ALA A 137 -13.56 -26.54 -1.17
N ARG A 138 -12.23 -26.63 -1.19
CA ARG A 138 -11.49 -27.89 -1.41
C ARG A 138 -11.48 -28.81 -0.18
N ASP A 139 -11.48 -28.22 1.02
CA ASP A 139 -11.36 -28.93 2.30
C ASP A 139 -12.64 -28.86 3.16
N SER A 140 -13.70 -28.19 2.69
CA SER A 140 -14.93 -28.03 3.47
C SER A 140 -16.16 -27.71 2.60
N ASN A 141 -17.36 -27.80 3.20
CA ASN A 141 -18.59 -27.34 2.57
C ASN A 141 -18.43 -25.92 1.99
N ALA A 142 -18.90 -25.71 0.76
CA ALA A 142 -18.73 -24.44 0.03
C ALA A 142 -19.24 -23.20 0.80
N SER A 143 -20.22 -23.38 1.70
CA SER A 143 -20.73 -22.34 2.59
C SER A 143 -19.76 -21.99 3.73
N LEU A 144 -19.15 -22.99 4.37
CA LEU A 144 -18.15 -22.79 5.42
C LEU A 144 -16.88 -22.14 4.86
N ALA A 145 -16.51 -22.53 3.64
CA ALA A 145 -15.42 -21.96 2.88
C ALA A 145 -15.59 -20.46 2.63
N LEU A 146 -16.77 -20.07 2.15
CA LEU A 146 -17.14 -18.68 1.95
C LEU A 146 -17.12 -17.89 3.26
N ALA A 147 -17.66 -18.46 4.34
CA ALA A 147 -17.69 -17.79 5.64
C ALA A 147 -16.28 -17.50 6.17
N LYS A 148 -15.36 -18.48 6.07
CA LYS A 148 -13.94 -18.30 6.46
C LYS A 148 -13.26 -17.21 5.64
N ALA A 149 -13.48 -17.20 4.32
CA ALA A 149 -12.95 -16.17 3.43
C ALA A 149 -13.43 -14.76 3.80
N ILE A 150 -14.73 -14.59 4.00
CA ILE A 150 -15.32 -13.29 4.37
C ILE A 150 -14.77 -12.82 5.72
N ILE A 151 -14.74 -13.68 6.73
CA ILE A 151 -14.25 -13.33 8.07
C ILE A 151 -12.79 -12.86 8.00
N LEU A 152 -11.93 -13.57 7.25
CA LEU A 152 -10.52 -13.23 7.12
C LEU A 152 -10.33 -11.86 6.45
N GLU A 153 -10.94 -11.65 5.29
CA GLU A 153 -10.74 -10.42 4.51
C GLU A 153 -11.37 -9.20 5.18
N VAL A 154 -12.54 -9.36 5.81
CA VAL A 154 -13.17 -8.30 6.62
C VAL A 154 -12.32 -7.96 7.83
N SER A 155 -11.67 -8.95 8.47
CA SER A 155 -10.77 -8.71 9.60
C SER A 155 -9.52 -7.92 9.19
N VAL A 156 -8.94 -8.23 8.02
CA VAL A 156 -7.81 -7.47 7.45
C VAL A 156 -8.21 -6.03 7.17
N LEU A 157 -9.38 -5.80 6.56
CA LEU A 157 -9.90 -4.45 6.33
C LEU A 157 -10.13 -3.70 7.64
N TYR A 158 -10.81 -4.32 8.60
CA TYR A 158 -11.11 -3.71 9.89
C TYR A 158 -9.83 -3.28 10.62
N LEU A 159 -8.83 -4.16 10.69
CA LEU A 159 -7.55 -3.86 11.32
C LEU A 159 -6.77 -2.78 10.56
N SER A 160 -6.90 -2.72 9.23
CA SER A 160 -6.27 -1.67 8.39
C SER A 160 -6.89 -0.28 8.60
N PHE A 161 -8.19 -0.21 8.93
CA PHE A 161 -8.87 1.04 9.28
C PHE A 161 -8.65 1.49 10.72
N SER A 162 -8.42 0.55 11.64
CA SER A 162 -8.36 0.85 13.06
C SER A 162 -7.12 1.67 13.44
N VAL A 163 -7.33 2.83 14.09
CA VAL A 163 -6.23 3.67 14.60
C VAL A 163 -5.95 3.28 16.05
N GLY A 164 -4.71 2.92 16.37
CA GLY A 164 -4.29 2.75 17.77
C GLY A 164 -4.04 4.10 18.43
N HIS A 165 -4.61 4.33 19.62
CA HIS A 165 -4.39 5.56 20.38
C HIS A 165 -3.06 5.52 21.14
N SER A 166 -2.67 4.34 21.62
CA SER A 166 -1.39 4.12 22.31
C SER A 166 -0.33 3.48 21.41
N PHE A 167 0.95 3.62 21.77
CA PHE A 167 2.05 2.93 21.06
C PHE A 167 1.89 1.41 21.12
N ALA A 168 1.54 0.86 22.28
CA ALA A 168 1.30 -0.57 22.47
C ALA A 168 0.17 -1.09 21.57
N GLU A 169 -0.94 -0.35 21.48
CA GLU A 169 -2.08 -0.70 20.62
C GLU A 169 -1.71 -0.66 19.12
N LYS A 170 -0.92 0.33 18.69
CA LYS A 170 -0.39 0.38 17.31
C LYS A 170 0.50 -0.82 16.99
N MET A 171 1.38 -1.20 17.92
CA MET A 171 2.24 -2.37 17.76
C MET A 171 1.43 -3.66 17.67
N ILE A 172 0.47 -3.85 18.58
CA ILE A 172 -0.41 -5.04 18.58
C ILE A 172 -1.17 -5.15 17.25
N LYS A 173 -1.79 -4.06 16.77
CA LYS A 173 -2.51 -4.04 15.49
C LYS A 173 -1.60 -4.37 14.31
N THR A 174 -0.39 -3.83 14.30
CA THR A 174 0.60 -4.08 13.24
C THR A 174 1.04 -5.54 13.23
N VAL A 175 1.29 -6.13 14.41
CA VAL A 175 1.62 -7.54 14.55
C VAL A 175 0.45 -8.43 14.11
N MET A 176 -0.78 -8.14 14.57
CA MET A 176 -1.96 -8.91 14.15
C MET A 176 -2.19 -8.85 12.64
N LEU A 177 -2.07 -7.67 12.02
CA LEU A 177 -2.19 -7.52 10.57
C LEU A 177 -1.12 -8.34 9.84
N THR A 178 0.12 -8.30 10.33
CA THR A 178 1.23 -9.08 9.76
C THR A 178 0.97 -10.58 9.86
N ILE A 179 0.47 -11.05 11.01
CA ILE A 179 0.10 -12.47 11.21
C ILE A 179 -1.04 -12.88 10.26
N LEU A 180 -2.07 -12.04 10.10
CA LEU A 180 -3.18 -12.30 9.17
C LEU A 180 -2.72 -12.37 7.71
N ILE A 181 -1.84 -11.46 7.29
CA ILE A 181 -1.25 -11.48 5.94
C ILE A 181 -0.39 -12.73 5.76
N ALA A 182 0.45 -13.06 6.75
CA ALA A 182 1.28 -14.26 6.72
C ALA A 182 0.44 -15.54 6.67
N TYR A 183 -0.66 -15.59 7.42
CA TYR A 183 -1.61 -16.71 7.41
C TYR A 183 -2.33 -16.83 6.05
N SER A 184 -2.77 -15.71 5.46
CA SER A 184 -3.36 -15.69 4.12
C SER A 184 -2.36 -16.19 3.06
N ALA A 185 -1.11 -15.73 3.13
CA ALA A 185 -0.05 -16.19 2.23
C ALA A 185 0.29 -17.67 2.44
N TYR A 186 0.39 -18.12 3.69
CA TYR A 186 0.70 -19.51 4.05
C TYR A 186 -0.39 -20.47 3.59
N THR A 187 -1.66 -20.15 3.87
CA THR A 187 -2.79 -20.99 3.46
C THR A 187 -2.81 -21.18 1.96
N VAL A 188 -2.74 -20.08 1.19
CA VAL A 188 -2.72 -20.11 -0.28
C VAL A 188 -1.53 -20.91 -0.81
N SER A 189 -0.33 -20.66 -0.29
CA SER A 189 0.87 -21.39 -0.68
C SER A 189 0.74 -22.89 -0.38
N GLY A 190 0.19 -23.24 0.78
CA GLY A 190 -0.01 -24.61 1.25
C GLY A 190 -0.94 -25.43 0.35
N SER A 191 -2.11 -24.91 -0.04
CA SER A 191 -2.98 -25.70 -0.94
C SER A 191 -2.45 -25.75 -2.37
N LEU A 192 -1.75 -24.71 -2.83
CA LEU A 192 -1.17 -24.73 -4.17
C LEU A 192 -0.10 -25.81 -4.25
N ILE A 193 0.76 -25.91 -3.23
CA ILE A 193 1.73 -27.00 -3.08
C ILE A 193 1.03 -28.37 -2.99
N ALA A 194 -0.02 -28.50 -2.17
CA ALA A 194 -0.77 -29.74 -2.06
C ALA A 194 -1.41 -30.16 -3.40
N SER A 195 -1.95 -29.20 -4.14
CA SER A 195 -2.58 -29.44 -5.45
C SER A 195 -1.59 -29.79 -6.55
N ALA A 196 -0.43 -29.14 -6.57
CA ALA A 196 0.67 -29.49 -7.47
C ALA A 196 1.22 -30.88 -7.13
N GLY A 197 1.32 -31.20 -5.83
CA GLY A 197 1.69 -32.52 -5.34
C GLY A 197 0.73 -33.62 -5.78
N GLN A 198 -0.58 -33.41 -5.65
CA GLN A 198 -1.60 -34.35 -6.11
C GLN A 198 -1.60 -34.51 -7.63
N SER A 199 -1.47 -33.41 -8.39
CA SER A 199 -1.33 -33.45 -9.85
C SER A 199 -0.13 -34.27 -10.28
N LYS A 200 1.04 -34.05 -9.68
CA LYS A 200 2.27 -34.81 -9.96
C LYS A 200 2.16 -36.26 -9.54
N ALA A 201 1.52 -36.56 -8.41
CA ALA A 201 1.31 -37.93 -7.97
C ALA A 201 0.38 -38.69 -8.93
N LEU A 202 -0.70 -38.06 -9.39
CA LEU A 202 -1.62 -38.62 -10.36
C LEU A 202 -0.95 -38.81 -11.72
N GLU A 203 -0.17 -37.84 -12.19
CA GLU A 203 0.61 -37.96 -13.43
C GLU A 203 1.61 -39.11 -13.36
N ARG A 204 2.39 -39.21 -12.27
CA ARG A 204 3.34 -40.32 -12.08
C ARG A 204 2.63 -41.67 -12.05
N SER A 205 1.50 -41.75 -11.35
CA SER A 205 0.67 -42.96 -11.33
C SER A 205 0.22 -43.34 -12.75
N LEU A 206 -0.26 -42.37 -13.52
CA LEU A 206 -0.80 -42.60 -14.86
C LEU A 206 0.30 -42.97 -15.85
N VAL A 207 1.47 -42.33 -15.77
CA VAL A 207 2.67 -42.70 -16.54
C VAL A 207 3.13 -44.11 -16.19
N SER A 208 3.15 -44.47 -14.90
CA SER A 208 3.54 -45.82 -14.47
C SER A 208 2.57 -46.90 -14.96
N GLU A 209 1.25 -46.64 -14.95
CA GLU A 209 0.26 -47.59 -15.49
C GLU A 209 0.41 -47.74 -17.01
N MET A 210 0.70 -46.65 -17.73
CA MET A 210 0.99 -46.72 -19.16
C MET A 210 2.27 -47.52 -19.47
N GLU A 211 3.32 -47.38 -18.67
CA GLU A 211 4.54 -48.16 -18.85
C GLU A 211 4.32 -49.66 -18.60
N LEU A 212 3.57 -50.01 -17.55
CA LEU A 212 3.18 -51.41 -17.27
C LEU A 212 2.36 -52.01 -18.41
N LEU A 213 1.36 -51.27 -18.92
CA LEU A 213 0.55 -51.73 -20.05
C LEU A 213 1.38 -51.91 -21.32
N LYS A 214 2.36 -51.03 -21.60
CA LYS A 214 3.30 -51.21 -22.72
C LYS A 214 4.14 -52.47 -22.57
N GLN A 215 4.62 -52.76 -21.36
CA GLN A 215 5.37 -54.00 -21.08
C GLN A 215 4.50 -55.24 -21.27
N GLU A 216 3.27 -55.24 -20.74
CA GLU A 216 2.32 -56.33 -20.95
C GLU A 216 2.03 -56.56 -22.44
N LEU A 217 1.83 -55.49 -23.21
CA LEU A 217 1.59 -55.55 -24.66
C LEU A 217 2.77 -56.19 -25.39
N ALA A 218 4.00 -55.79 -25.07
CA ALA A 218 5.21 -56.39 -25.64
C ALA A 218 5.35 -57.89 -25.31
N THR A 219 5.05 -58.30 -24.07
CA THR A 219 5.09 -59.73 -23.70
C THR A 219 3.99 -60.55 -24.38
N LYS A 220 2.81 -59.98 -24.58
CA LYS A 220 1.70 -60.61 -25.30
C LYS A 220 2.01 -60.76 -26.78
N GLU A 221 2.62 -59.75 -27.39
CA GLU A 221 3.09 -59.76 -28.78
C GLU A 221 4.13 -60.86 -29.01
N GLN A 222 5.11 -60.97 -28.11
CA GLN A 222 6.09 -62.07 -28.16
C GLN A 222 5.42 -63.44 -28.04
N LYS A 223 4.46 -63.62 -27.12
CA LYS A 223 3.72 -64.89 -26.95
C LYS A 223 2.87 -65.25 -28.17
N ILE A 224 2.22 -64.28 -28.79
CA ILE A 224 1.46 -64.49 -30.04
C ILE A 224 2.40 -65.04 -31.11
N GLN A 225 3.58 -64.43 -31.27
CA GLN A 225 4.56 -64.87 -32.26
C GLN A 225 5.05 -66.29 -31.98
N THR A 226 5.34 -66.64 -30.73
CA THR A 226 5.69 -68.01 -30.34
C THR A 226 4.56 -69.02 -30.62
N TYR A 227 3.30 -68.67 -30.37
CA TYR A 227 2.18 -69.59 -30.65
C TYR A 227 1.90 -69.76 -32.13
N LEU A 228 2.16 -68.74 -32.95
CA LEU A 228 2.08 -68.84 -34.41
C LEU A 228 3.20 -69.75 -34.95
N GLU A 229 4.43 -69.63 -34.43
CA GLU A 229 5.54 -70.53 -34.78
C GLU A 229 5.25 -72.00 -34.39
N MET A 230 4.48 -72.21 -33.32
CA MET A 230 4.03 -73.54 -32.88
C MET A 230 2.73 -74.02 -33.56
N ASP A 231 2.22 -73.30 -34.55
CA ASP A 231 0.98 -73.60 -35.29
C ASP A 231 -0.30 -73.69 -34.42
N ARG A 232 -0.29 -73.04 -33.25
CA ARG A 232 -1.41 -72.99 -32.30
C ARG A 232 -2.29 -71.76 -32.53
N VAL A 233 -2.89 -71.70 -33.71
CA VAL A 233 -3.68 -70.54 -34.20
C VAL A 233 -4.80 -70.12 -33.25
N SER A 234 -5.48 -71.07 -32.60
CA SER A 234 -6.57 -70.75 -31.66
C SER A 234 -6.09 -69.96 -30.43
N MET A 235 -4.92 -70.30 -29.88
CA MET A 235 -4.32 -69.62 -28.74
C MET A 235 -3.78 -68.24 -29.13
N ALA A 236 -3.18 -68.14 -30.32
CA ALA A 236 -2.75 -66.85 -30.89
C ALA A 236 -3.95 -65.89 -31.07
N SER A 237 -5.06 -66.36 -31.64
CA SER A 237 -6.26 -65.53 -31.85
C SER A 237 -6.90 -65.05 -30.53
N LYS A 238 -6.83 -65.85 -29.47
CA LYS A 238 -7.31 -65.46 -28.14
C LYS A 238 -6.45 -64.33 -27.57
N LEU A 239 -5.13 -64.44 -27.70
CA LEU A 239 -4.18 -63.42 -27.24
C LEU A 239 -4.27 -62.13 -28.06
N GLU A 240 -4.60 -62.19 -29.35
CA GLU A 240 -4.88 -61.01 -30.17
C GLU A 240 -6.10 -60.23 -29.67
N ARG A 241 -7.18 -60.92 -29.26
CA ARG A 241 -8.34 -60.25 -28.65
C ARG A 241 -7.98 -59.55 -27.34
N GLU A 242 -7.25 -60.24 -26.47
CA GLU A 242 -6.74 -59.66 -25.21
C GLU A 242 -5.79 -58.47 -25.47
N LYS A 243 -4.94 -58.55 -26.52
CA LYS A 243 -4.09 -57.44 -26.96
C LYS A 243 -4.92 -56.23 -27.40
N GLY A 244 -6.03 -56.45 -28.11
CA GLY A 244 -6.96 -55.39 -28.53
C GLY A 244 -7.57 -54.63 -27.34
N GLU A 245 -7.96 -55.35 -26.29
CA GLU A 245 -8.47 -54.75 -25.04
C GLU A 245 -7.41 -53.92 -24.32
N LEU A 246 -6.16 -54.43 -24.25
CA LEU A 246 -5.03 -53.70 -23.67
C LEU A 246 -4.69 -52.44 -24.48
N PHE A 247 -4.73 -52.51 -25.81
CA PHE A 247 -4.51 -51.36 -26.68
C PHE A 247 -5.57 -50.29 -26.45
N ALA A 248 -6.85 -50.67 -26.41
CA ALA A 248 -7.94 -49.73 -26.14
C ALA A 248 -7.79 -49.04 -24.78
N ARG A 249 -7.35 -49.79 -23.75
CA ARG A 249 -7.08 -49.25 -22.42
C ARG A 249 -5.88 -48.28 -22.43
N LEU A 250 -4.82 -48.62 -23.15
CA LEU A 250 -3.65 -47.75 -23.31
C LEU A 250 -4.01 -46.45 -24.04
N THR A 251 -4.79 -46.52 -25.12
CA THR A 251 -5.26 -45.32 -25.84
C THR A 251 -6.10 -44.42 -24.93
N LYS A 252 -7.00 -45.02 -24.12
CA LYS A 252 -7.81 -44.28 -23.15
C LYS A 252 -6.96 -43.55 -22.10
N LEU A 253 -5.92 -44.20 -21.56
CA LEU A 253 -5.00 -43.57 -20.61
C LEU A 253 -4.17 -42.48 -21.29
N GLN A 254 -3.76 -42.68 -22.53
CA GLN A 254 -3.01 -41.71 -23.31
C GLN A 254 -3.84 -40.46 -23.63
N ASP A 255 -5.14 -40.63 -23.90
CA ASP A 255 -6.09 -39.53 -24.04
C ASP A 255 -6.30 -38.78 -22.73
N GLN A 256 -6.40 -39.49 -21.59
CA GLN A 256 -6.44 -38.87 -20.27
C GLN A 256 -5.16 -38.08 -19.96
N GLN A 257 -3.99 -38.62 -20.32
CA GLN A 257 -2.71 -37.94 -20.17
C GLN A 257 -2.68 -36.63 -20.98
N ARG A 258 -3.15 -36.63 -22.23
CA ARG A 258 -3.20 -35.43 -23.07
C ARG A 258 -4.08 -34.32 -22.51
N VAL A 259 -5.12 -34.67 -21.74
CA VAL A 259 -5.98 -33.70 -21.05
C VAL A 259 -5.33 -33.17 -19.78
N ILE A 260 -4.49 -33.96 -19.11
CA ILE A 260 -3.83 -33.60 -17.83
C ILE A 260 -2.52 -32.83 -18.05
N VAL A 261 -1.69 -33.20 -19.04
CA VAL A 261 -0.37 -32.57 -19.32
C VAL A 261 -0.40 -31.05 -19.54
N PRO A 262 -1.47 -30.41 -20.06
CA PRO A 262 -1.57 -28.94 -20.07
C PRO A 262 -1.49 -28.30 -18.68
N SER A 263 -1.71 -29.05 -17.58
CA SER A 263 -1.63 -28.53 -16.22
C SER A 263 -0.19 -28.34 -15.69
N LEU A 264 0.82 -28.97 -16.30
CA LEU A 264 2.22 -28.85 -15.83
C LEU A 264 2.88 -27.52 -16.21
N MET A 265 2.48 -26.88 -17.31
CA MET A 265 2.83 -25.48 -17.58
C MET A 265 2.23 -24.51 -16.56
N GLY A 266 1.31 -24.98 -15.70
CA GLY A 266 0.74 -24.24 -14.59
C GLY A 266 1.69 -23.98 -13.42
N GLU A 267 2.85 -24.65 -13.31
CA GLU A 267 3.76 -24.42 -12.16
C GLU A 267 4.33 -23.00 -12.13
N GLY A 268 4.61 -22.39 -13.29
CA GLY A 268 4.95 -20.97 -13.38
C GLY A 268 3.77 -20.05 -13.02
N ASN A 269 2.54 -20.52 -13.27
CA ASN A 269 1.31 -19.79 -12.93
C ASN A 269 1.02 -19.80 -11.41
N LEU A 270 1.46 -20.84 -10.68
CA LEU A 270 1.23 -20.95 -9.24
C LEU A 270 1.99 -19.87 -8.46
N TYR A 271 3.27 -19.67 -8.77
CA TYR A 271 4.07 -18.62 -8.13
C TYR A 271 3.57 -17.23 -8.50
N SER A 272 3.15 -17.01 -9.76
CA SER A 272 2.54 -15.74 -10.15
C SER A 272 1.20 -15.50 -9.44
N LEU A 273 0.40 -16.54 -9.17
CA LEU A 273 -0.86 -16.41 -8.44
C LEU A 273 -0.63 -16.04 -6.97
N VAL A 274 0.33 -16.68 -6.30
CA VAL A 274 0.72 -16.33 -4.92
C VAL A 274 1.25 -14.90 -4.87
N LEU A 275 2.15 -14.54 -5.78
CA LEU A 275 2.73 -13.19 -5.85
C LEU A 275 1.64 -12.14 -6.13
N PHE A 276 0.73 -12.43 -7.07
CA PHE A 276 -0.39 -11.56 -7.40
C PHE A 276 -1.31 -11.32 -6.19
N ARG A 277 -1.58 -12.37 -5.41
CA ARG A 277 -2.36 -12.25 -4.18
C ARG A 277 -1.67 -11.43 -3.10
N ILE A 278 -0.36 -11.62 -2.89
CA ILE A 278 0.43 -10.79 -1.95
C ILE A 278 0.41 -9.33 -2.41
N LEU A 279 0.57 -9.09 -3.71
CA LEU A 279 0.50 -7.75 -4.29
C LEU A 279 -0.89 -7.12 -4.08
N LEU A 280 -1.97 -7.84 -4.34
CA LEU A 280 -3.34 -7.37 -4.09
C LEU A 280 -3.58 -7.05 -2.61
N LEU A 281 -3.14 -7.92 -1.69
CA LEU A 281 -3.23 -7.68 -0.24
C LEU A 281 -2.45 -6.42 0.17
N ALA A 282 -1.22 -6.27 -0.30
CA ALA A 282 -0.41 -5.08 -0.04
C ALA A 282 -1.06 -3.81 -0.61
N MET A 283 -1.60 -3.90 -1.83
CA MET A 283 -2.31 -2.79 -2.49
C MET A 283 -3.57 -2.42 -1.72
N ASN A 284 -4.34 -3.39 -1.22
CA ASN A 284 -5.50 -3.15 -0.39
C ASN A 284 -5.17 -2.46 0.94
N VAL A 285 -4.09 -2.87 1.61
CA VAL A 285 -3.62 -2.21 2.83
C VAL A 285 -3.20 -0.77 2.54
N LEU A 286 -2.47 -0.53 1.45
CA LEU A 286 -2.05 0.81 1.02
C LEU A 286 -3.24 1.70 0.65
N LEU A 287 -4.20 1.18 -0.11
CA LEU A 287 -5.43 1.88 -0.48
C LEU A 287 -6.28 2.20 0.75
N THR A 288 -6.35 1.29 1.72
CA THR A 288 -7.08 1.50 2.98
C THR A 288 -6.41 2.59 3.82
N HIS A 289 -5.07 2.58 3.92
CA HIS A 289 -4.31 3.66 4.55
C HIS A 289 -4.54 5.00 3.84
N ARG A 290 -4.53 5.02 2.50
CA ARG A 290 -4.82 6.23 1.73
C ARG A 290 -6.25 6.73 1.91
N LEU A 291 -7.24 5.83 1.92
CA LEU A 291 -8.64 6.17 2.17
C LEU A 291 -8.79 6.78 3.56
N ARG A 292 -8.13 6.20 4.56
CA ARG A 292 -8.09 6.73 5.92
C ARG A 292 -7.47 8.12 5.97
N ASP A 293 -6.34 8.33 5.31
CA ASP A 293 -5.67 9.64 5.28
C ASP A 293 -6.51 10.70 4.55
N LEU A 294 -7.24 10.33 3.50
CA LEU A 294 -8.17 11.22 2.78
C LEU A 294 -9.41 11.55 3.63
N HIS A 295 -9.94 10.59 4.39
CA HIS A 295 -11.14 10.75 5.20
C HIS A 295 -10.85 11.51 6.51
N PHE A 296 -9.85 11.05 7.28
CA PHE A 296 -9.48 11.63 8.59
C PHE A 296 -8.50 12.80 8.50
N GLY A 297 -7.77 12.95 7.39
CA GLY A 297 -6.97 14.15 7.14
C GLY A 297 -7.81 15.42 7.02
N SER A 298 -9.13 15.29 6.78
CA SER A 298 -10.07 16.42 6.79
C SER A 298 -10.59 16.79 8.20
N LEU A 299 -10.45 15.89 9.18
CA LEU A 299 -10.99 16.03 10.53
C LEU A 299 -9.92 16.30 11.59
N ARG A 300 -8.62 16.19 11.25
CA ARG A 300 -7.58 16.71 12.13
C ARG A 300 -7.65 18.24 12.08
N PRO A 301 -8.03 18.93 13.17
CA PRO A 301 -7.77 20.36 13.25
C PRO A 301 -6.29 20.55 12.98
N SER A 302 -5.97 21.56 12.17
CA SER A 302 -4.59 21.92 11.96
C SER A 302 -3.94 22.12 13.34
N PRO A 303 -2.68 21.73 13.58
CA PRO A 303 -2.01 22.06 14.85
C PRO A 303 -2.09 23.57 15.17
N VAL A 304 -2.27 24.39 14.13
CA VAL A 304 -2.56 25.83 14.23
C VAL A 304 -3.87 26.12 14.96
N ASP A 305 -4.93 25.34 14.77
CA ASP A 305 -6.24 25.55 15.41
C ASP A 305 -6.21 25.15 16.89
N HIS A 306 -5.35 24.19 17.26
CA HIS A 306 -5.21 23.75 18.65
C HIS A 306 -4.48 24.79 19.50
N ASP A 307 -3.45 25.44 18.94
CA ASP A 307 -2.75 26.57 19.57
C ASP A 307 -3.66 27.80 19.66
N LEU A 308 -4.50 28.05 18.64
CA LEU A 308 -5.46 29.16 18.63
C LEU A 308 -6.58 28.98 19.67
N LEU A 309 -7.02 27.74 19.90
CA LEU A 309 -8.00 27.41 20.94
C LEU A 309 -7.40 27.54 22.36
N LEU A 310 -6.15 27.13 22.55
CA LEU A 310 -5.43 27.34 23.82
C LEU A 310 -5.18 28.83 24.07
N GLN A 311 -4.84 29.59 23.05
CA GLN A 311 -4.65 31.04 23.14
C GLN A 311 -5.97 31.76 23.46
N LYS A 312 -7.09 31.37 22.84
CA LYS A 312 -8.43 31.90 23.18
C LYS A 312 -8.89 31.52 24.59
N GLN A 313 -8.55 30.34 25.09
CA GLN A 313 -8.87 29.94 26.47
C GLN A 313 -8.01 30.69 27.50
N ALA A 314 -6.75 31.00 27.19
CA ALA A 314 -5.87 31.78 28.07
C ALA A 314 -6.26 33.26 28.20
N ILE A 315 -6.92 33.84 27.19
CA ILE A 315 -7.32 35.26 27.17
C ILE A 315 -8.68 35.48 27.86
N ARG A 316 -9.54 34.46 27.93
CA ARG A 316 -10.89 34.56 28.52
C ARG A 316 -10.95 35.04 29.99
N PRO A 317 -10.06 34.63 30.91
CA PRO A 317 -10.09 35.11 32.30
C PRO A 317 -9.45 36.50 32.50
N LEU A 318 -8.84 37.10 31.48
CA LEU A 318 -8.27 38.46 31.55
C LEU A 318 -9.27 39.54 31.10
N LEU A 319 -10.41 39.13 30.55
CA LEU A 319 -11.49 40.01 30.07
C LEU A 319 -12.77 39.92 30.93
N ALA A 320 -12.73 39.16 32.03
CA ALA A 320 -13.78 39.08 33.04
C ALA A 320 -13.30 39.73 34.34
#